data_AF-A0A0Q0DV59-F1
#
_entry.id   AF-A0A0Q0DV59-F1
#
_cell.length_a   1.000
_cell.length_b   1.000
_cell.length_c   1.000
_cell.angle_alpha   90.00
_cell.angle_beta   90.00
_cell.angle_gamma   90.00
#
_symmetry.space_group_name_H-M   'P 1'
#
loop_
_entity.id
_entity.type
_entity.pdbx_description
1 polymer ?
#
loop_
_entity_poly.entity_id
_entity_poly.type
_entity_poly.pdbx_seq_one_letter_code
_entity_poly.pdbx_strand_id
1 'polypeptide(L)'
;MDGRLKLLIVLSPVALWQALTPDVILNYSSDASSELNYIWNTHHRIYKRSLRPGETTGDYGPLFQRDDFFMEFDWWDNKGISGCISIYPQWPRTHIYLDAKGLVDTSPQSGTDVERLKPCGSN
;
A
#
# COMPACT_ATOMS: atom_id res chain seq x y z
N MET A 1 17.31 27.63 27.12
CA MET A 1 17.08 26.79 25.92
C MET A 1 16.18 27.57 24.98
N ASP A 2 16.72 27.99 23.83
CA ASP A 2 16.03 28.79 22.79
C ASP A 2 14.71 28.11 22.37
N GLY A 3 13.66 28.91 22.13
CA GLY A 3 12.37 28.42 21.65
C GLY A 3 12.47 27.63 20.34
N ARG A 4 13.44 27.96 19.48
CA ARG A 4 13.74 27.17 18.26
C ARG A 4 14.26 25.77 18.59
N LEU A 5 15.13 25.66 19.60
CA LEU A 5 15.67 24.38 20.04
C LEU A 5 14.59 23.52 20.72
N LYS A 6 13.68 24.14 21.49
CA LYS A 6 12.51 23.45 22.05
C LYS A 6 11.56 22.93 20.95
N LEU A 7 11.31 23.72 19.91
CA LEU A 7 10.45 23.32 18.79
C LEU A 7 11.05 22.14 18.02
N LEU A 8 12.37 22.17 17.75
CA LEU A 8 13.07 21.08 17.08
C LEU A 8 13.04 19.78 17.89
N ILE A 9 13.17 19.86 19.23
CA ILE A 9 13.07 18.69 20.12
C ILE A 9 11.67 18.07 20.07
N VAL A 10 10.61 18.87 19.93
CA VAL A 10 9.23 18.36 19.87
C VAL A 10 8.90 17.78 18.48
N LEU A 11 9.39 18.38 17.39
CA LEU A 11 9.13 17.90 16.03
C LEU A 11 9.97 16.68 15.65
N SER A 12 11.15 16.52 16.26
CA SER A 12 12.09 15.44 15.92
C SER A 12 11.50 14.02 16.09
N PRO A 13 10.82 13.67 17.21
CA PRO A 13 10.19 12.36 17.35
C PRO A 13 9.13 12.06 16.30
N VAL A 14 8.34 13.06 15.89
CA VAL A 14 7.30 12.91 14.86
C VAL A 14 7.94 12.68 13.50
N ALA A 15 8.96 13.46 13.15
CA ALA A 15 9.70 13.30 11.91
C ALA A 15 10.41 11.93 11.85
N LEU A 16 11.01 11.51 12.97
CA LEU A 16 11.65 10.20 13.08
C LEU A 16 10.64 9.07 12.91
N TRP A 17 9.45 9.17 13.52
CA TRP A 17 8.41 8.16 13.37
C TRP A 17 7.96 8.01 11.91
N GLN A 18 7.72 9.13 11.21
CA GLN A 18 7.34 9.09 9.79
C GLN A 18 8.45 8.51 8.89
N ALA A 19 9.73 8.78 9.21
CA ALA A 19 10.85 8.21 8.47
C ALA A 19 11.01 6.69 8.68
N LEU A 20 10.49 6.17 9.80
CA LEU A 20 10.67 4.77 10.20
C LEU A 20 9.48 3.87 9.83
N THR A 21 8.35 4.41 9.40
CA THR A 21 7.18 3.61 9.00
C THR A 21 7.27 3.17 7.54
N PRO A 22 7.31 1.85 7.23
CA PRO A 22 7.20 1.34 5.86
C PRO A 22 5.90 1.80 5.21
N ASP A 23 6.02 2.36 4.01
CA ASP A 23 4.88 2.78 3.21
C ASP A 23 4.57 1.74 2.12
N VAL A 24 3.31 1.59 1.75
CA VAL A 24 2.88 0.74 0.63
C VAL A 24 2.13 1.62 -0.34
N ILE A 25 2.59 1.60 -1.60
CA ILE A 25 2.04 2.43 -2.66
C ILE A 25 1.54 1.51 -3.76
N LEU A 26 0.24 1.58 -4.02
CA LEU A 26 -0.40 0.89 -5.14
C LEU A 26 -0.76 1.91 -6.22
N ASN A 27 -0.24 1.70 -7.41
CA ASN A 27 -0.48 2.52 -8.58
C ASN A 27 -1.36 1.77 -9.56
N TYR A 28 -2.45 2.40 -10.01
CA TYR A 28 -3.29 1.83 -11.05
C TYR A 28 -2.98 2.46 -12.40
N SER A 29 -2.82 1.64 -13.43
CA SER A 29 -2.50 2.10 -14.78
C SER A 29 -3.45 3.19 -15.27
N SER A 30 -2.89 4.24 -15.87
CA SER A 30 -3.65 5.28 -16.57
C SER A 30 -4.37 4.77 -17.82
N ASP A 31 -3.92 3.64 -18.37
CA ASP A 31 -4.47 3.04 -19.58
C ASP A 31 -5.67 2.13 -19.29
N ALA A 32 -6.05 1.98 -18.02
CA ALA A 32 -7.20 1.19 -17.62
C ALA A 32 -8.55 1.83 -18.02
N SER A 33 -9.57 1.00 -18.19
CA SER A 33 -10.88 1.42 -18.73
C SER A 33 -12.03 1.44 -17.72
N SER A 34 -11.77 1.08 -16.47
CA SER A 34 -12.77 1.05 -15.40
C SER A 34 -12.19 1.54 -14.07
N GLU A 35 -13.04 2.24 -13.31
CA GLU A 35 -12.82 2.54 -11.91
C GLU A 35 -12.98 1.26 -11.08
N LEU A 36 -12.02 1.02 -10.17
CA LEU A 36 -12.06 -0.09 -9.23
C LEU A 36 -12.68 0.39 -7.92
N ASN A 37 -13.45 -0.47 -7.27
CA ASN A 37 -13.71 -0.35 -5.83
C ASN A 37 -12.65 -1.17 -5.10
N TYR A 38 -12.26 -0.76 -3.90
CA TYR A 38 -11.34 -1.54 -3.09
C TYR A 38 -11.66 -1.48 -1.61
N ILE A 39 -11.15 -2.50 -0.90
CA ILE A 39 -10.99 -2.55 0.54
C ILE A 39 -9.51 -2.68 0.85
N TRP A 40 -8.98 -1.71 1.58
CA TRP A 40 -7.65 -1.79 2.18
C TRP A 40 -7.83 -2.15 3.66
N ASN A 41 -7.24 -3.24 4.12
CA ASN A 41 -7.33 -3.69 5.51
C ASN A 41 -5.93 -3.92 6.08
N THR A 42 -5.48 -2.97 6.90
CA THR A 42 -4.20 -3.06 7.61
C THR A 42 -4.46 -3.27 9.09
N HIS A 43 -4.45 -4.52 9.55
CA HIS A 43 -4.63 -4.88 10.95
C HIS A 43 -5.77 -4.07 11.64
N HIS A 44 -6.99 -4.23 11.11
CA HIS A 44 -8.23 -3.55 11.53
C HIS A 44 -8.39 -2.09 11.11
N ARG A 45 -7.40 -1.48 10.47
CA ARG A 45 -7.57 -0.19 9.79
C ARG A 45 -8.15 -0.45 8.39
N ILE A 46 -9.46 -0.26 8.26
CA ILE A 46 -10.22 -0.60 7.06
C ILE A 46 -10.65 0.65 6.31
N TYR A 47 -10.30 0.73 5.04
CA TYR A 47 -10.74 1.76 4.12
C TYR A 47 -11.49 1.14 2.95
N LYS A 48 -12.71 1.60 2.69
CA LYS A 48 -13.47 1.27 1.48
C LYS A 48 -13.62 2.49 0.61
N ARG A 49 -13.05 2.46 -0.59
CA ARG A 49 -12.98 3.60 -1.51
C ARG A 49 -13.01 3.10 -2.95
N SER A 50 -12.89 4.03 -3.89
CA SER A 50 -12.65 3.72 -5.29
C SER A 50 -11.29 4.26 -5.76
N LEU A 51 -10.80 3.69 -6.86
CA LEU A 51 -9.53 3.98 -7.49
C LEU A 51 -9.73 4.10 -9.00
N ARG A 52 -9.51 5.29 -9.54
CA ARG A 52 -9.65 5.57 -10.97
C ARG A 52 -8.36 5.25 -11.72
N PRO A 53 -8.42 5.01 -13.04
CA PRO A 53 -7.23 4.85 -13.87
C PRO A 53 -6.23 6.01 -13.65
N GLY A 54 -4.97 5.68 -13.38
CA GLY A 54 -3.90 6.64 -13.12
C GLY A 54 -3.81 7.14 -11.67
N GLU A 55 -4.74 6.76 -10.78
CA GLU A 55 -4.67 7.11 -9.37
C GLU A 55 -3.74 6.17 -8.59
N THR A 56 -3.27 6.70 -7.47
CA THR A 56 -2.43 6.00 -6.49
C THR A 56 -3.16 5.96 -5.17
N THR A 57 -3.07 4.83 -4.48
CA THR A 57 -3.52 4.68 -3.09
C THR A 57 -2.45 3.95 -2.29
N GLY A 58 -2.60 3.89 -0.98
CA GLY A 58 -1.58 3.32 -0.11
C GLY A 58 -1.96 3.34 1.36
N ASP A 59 -1.18 2.62 2.13
CA ASP A 59 -1.24 2.61 3.59
C ASP A 59 0.12 2.20 4.16
N TYR A 60 0.32 2.40 5.46
CA TYR A 60 1.60 2.13 6.11
C TYR A 60 1.58 0.90 7.02
N GLY A 61 2.68 0.15 7.02
CA GLY A 61 2.91 -0.97 7.92
C GLY A 61 3.75 -0.59 9.15
N PRO A 62 3.89 -1.50 10.13
CA PRO A 62 4.90 -1.38 11.17
C PRO A 62 6.29 -1.71 10.61
N LEU A 63 7.34 -1.07 11.15
CA LEU A 63 8.73 -1.38 10.80
C LEU A 63 9.12 -2.82 11.16
N PHE A 64 8.63 -3.30 12.31
CA PHE A 64 8.81 -4.66 12.79
C PHE A 64 7.44 -5.35 12.79
N GLN A 65 7.25 -6.24 11.82
CA GLN A 65 6.02 -7.01 11.67
C GLN A 65 5.93 -8.04 12.81
N ARG A 66 4.77 -8.11 13.46
CA ARG A 66 4.44 -9.13 14.45
C ARG A 66 3.77 -10.32 13.75
N ASP A 67 3.76 -11.47 14.40
CA ASP A 67 3.17 -12.70 13.83
C ASP A 67 1.68 -12.56 13.49
N ASP A 68 0.97 -11.64 14.16
CA ASP A 68 -0.46 -11.34 13.96
C ASP A 68 -0.71 -10.14 13.00
N PHE A 69 0.35 -9.56 12.43
CA PHE A 69 0.22 -8.47 11.48
C PHE A 69 -0.26 -8.99 10.12
N PHE A 70 -1.23 -8.30 9.54
CA PHE A 70 -1.66 -8.51 8.18
C PHE A 70 -2.00 -7.18 7.50
N MET A 71 -1.74 -7.12 6.20
CA MET A 71 -2.17 -6.06 5.32
C MET A 71 -2.71 -6.69 4.06
N GLU A 72 -3.95 -6.40 3.72
CA GLU A 72 -4.63 -6.94 2.54
C GLU A 72 -5.27 -5.83 1.71
N PHE A 73 -5.18 -5.99 0.40
CA PHE A 73 -5.83 -5.14 -0.58
C PHE A 73 -6.70 -6.01 -1.48
N ASP A 74 -8.01 -5.81 -1.39
CA ASP A 74 -9.03 -6.46 -2.20
C ASP A 74 -9.66 -5.41 -3.13
N TRP A 75 -9.82 -5.72 -4.42
CA TRP A 75 -10.40 -4.81 -5.39
C TRP A 75 -11.28 -5.52 -6.40
N TRP A 76 -12.24 -4.77 -6.96
CA TRP A 76 -13.15 -5.27 -7.98
C TRP A 76 -13.79 -4.15 -8.80
N ASP A 77 -14.31 -4.50 -9.98
CA ASP A 77 -15.23 -3.69 -10.74
C ASP A 77 -16.52 -4.44 -11.10
N ASN A 78 -17.45 -3.76 -11.76
CA ASN A 78 -18.71 -4.36 -12.22
C ASN A 78 -18.59 -5.09 -13.58
N LYS A 79 -17.39 -5.15 -14.17
CA LYS A 79 -17.11 -5.74 -15.49
C LYS A 79 -16.34 -7.06 -15.40
N GLY A 80 -16.03 -7.53 -14.19
CA GLY A 80 -15.39 -8.82 -13.93
C GLY A 80 -13.91 -8.74 -13.55
N ILE A 81 -13.34 -7.53 -13.38
CA ILE A 81 -12.03 -7.37 -12.76
C ILE A 81 -12.21 -7.62 -11.27
N SER A 82 -11.37 -8.48 -10.70
CA SER A 82 -11.23 -8.63 -9.26
C SER A 82 -9.86 -9.18 -8.91
N GLY A 83 -9.40 -8.89 -7.70
CA GLY A 83 -8.17 -9.45 -7.16
C GLY A 83 -8.04 -9.19 -5.68
N CYS A 84 -7.15 -9.95 -5.05
CA CYS A 84 -6.80 -9.76 -3.66
C CYS A 84 -5.33 -10.13 -3.45
N ILE A 85 -4.60 -9.27 -2.75
CA ILE A 85 -3.20 -9.51 -2.34
C ILE A 85 -3.01 -9.26 -0.85
N SER A 86 -2.30 -10.18 -0.20
CA SER A 86 -1.68 -9.95 1.09
C SER A 86 -0.29 -9.34 0.87
N ILE A 87 0.01 -8.30 1.64
CA ILE A 87 1.18 -7.44 1.45
C ILE A 87 2.07 -7.53 2.69
N TYR A 88 3.38 -7.70 2.48
CA TYR A 88 4.41 -7.66 3.52
C TYR A 88 5.25 -6.38 3.37
N PRO A 89 4.91 -5.28 4.06
CA PRO A 89 5.53 -3.98 3.85
C PRO A 89 7.03 -4.00 4.12
N GLN A 90 7.82 -3.44 3.20
CA GLN A 90 9.25 -3.25 3.33
C GLN A 90 9.63 -1.78 3.48
N TRP A 91 10.64 -1.51 4.30
CA TRP A 91 11.19 -0.17 4.44
C TRP A 91 12.13 0.14 3.26
N PRO A 92 12.07 1.36 2.69
CA PRO A 92 11.17 2.45 3.05
C PRO A 92 9.79 2.34 2.41
N ARG A 93 9.70 1.72 1.23
CA ARG A 93 8.47 1.63 0.45
C ARG A 93 8.31 0.26 -0.20
N THR A 94 7.07 -0.18 -0.29
CA THR A 94 6.65 -1.31 -1.11
C THR A 94 5.84 -0.76 -2.28
N HIS A 95 6.27 -1.07 -3.50
CA HIS A 95 5.61 -0.62 -4.72
C HIS A 95 4.78 -1.74 -5.34
N ILE A 96 3.55 -1.42 -5.72
CA ILE A 96 2.61 -2.34 -6.35
C ILE A 96 2.02 -1.63 -7.56
N TYR A 97 2.00 -2.31 -8.71
CA TYR A 97 1.39 -1.79 -9.93
C TYR A 97 0.27 -2.70 -10.39
N LEU A 98 -0.92 -2.13 -10.61
CA LEU A 98 -2.00 -2.77 -11.32
C LEU A 98 -1.97 -2.34 -12.79
N ASP A 99 -1.94 -3.31 -13.69
CA ASP A 99 -1.92 -3.08 -15.13
C ASP A 99 -3.27 -2.54 -15.66
N ALA A 100 -3.35 -2.28 -16.97
CA ALA A 100 -4.57 -1.78 -17.61
C ALA A 100 -5.77 -2.74 -17.52
N LYS A 101 -5.54 -4.00 -17.14
CA LYS A 101 -6.56 -5.04 -16.93
C LYS A 101 -6.91 -5.19 -15.45
N GLY A 102 -6.33 -4.36 -14.57
CA GLY A 102 -6.53 -4.43 -13.12
C GLY A 102 -5.90 -5.67 -12.48
N LEU A 103 -4.89 -6.26 -13.12
CA LEU A 103 -4.11 -7.37 -12.58
C LEU A 103 -2.80 -6.83 -12.02
N VAL A 104 -2.25 -7.49 -11.00
CA VAL A 104 -0.91 -7.15 -10.50
C VAL A 104 0.11 -7.40 -11.62
N ASP A 105 0.81 -6.33 -12.02
CA ASP A 105 1.88 -6.44 -13.00
C ASP A 105 3.09 -7.11 -12.33
N THR A 106 3.32 -8.37 -12.70
CA THR A 106 4.42 -9.21 -12.21
C THR A 106 5.58 -9.27 -13.21
N SER A 107 5.52 -8.49 -14.29
CA SER A 107 6.60 -8.43 -15.26
C SER A 107 7.89 -7.90 -14.59
N PRO A 108 9.08 -8.36 -15.02
CA PRO A 108 10.34 -7.92 -14.41
C PRO A 108 10.61 -6.41 -14.49
N GLN A 109 9.92 -5.69 -15.37
CA GLN A 109 10.07 -4.24 -15.60
C GLN A 109 8.99 -3.40 -14.93
N SER A 110 8.00 -4.01 -14.28
CA SER A 110 6.86 -3.32 -13.67
C SER A 110 7.24 -2.41 -12.50
N GLY A 111 8.30 -2.75 -11.77
CA GLY A 111 8.64 -2.11 -10.49
C GLY A 111 7.77 -2.58 -9.32
N THR A 112 6.91 -3.59 -9.51
CA THR A 112 6.19 -4.24 -8.42
C THR A 112 7.17 -5.06 -7.57
N ASP A 113 7.14 -4.88 -6.25
CA ASP A 113 7.88 -5.70 -5.28
C ASP A 113 7.17 -7.06 -5.08
N VAL A 114 7.15 -7.89 -6.12
CA VAL A 114 6.36 -9.14 -6.19
C VAL A 114 6.70 -10.10 -5.04
N GLU A 115 7.95 -10.12 -4.59
CA GLU A 115 8.41 -10.94 -3.46
C GLU A 115 7.77 -10.56 -2.12
N ARG A 116 7.11 -9.39 -2.05
CA ARG A 116 6.37 -8.91 -0.88
C ARG A 116 4.88 -9.21 -0.96
N LEU A 117 4.43 -9.89 -2.01
CA LEU A 117 3.02 -10.16 -2.26
C LEU A 117 2.73 -11.65 -2.16
N LYS A 118 1.56 -11.98 -1.61
CA LYS A 118 0.98 -13.32 -1.67
C LYS A 118 -0.50 -13.24 -2.06
N PRO A 119 -1.07 -14.29 -2.68
CA PRO A 119 -2.51 -14.39 -2.80
C PRO A 119 -3.19 -14.33 -1.42
N CYS A 120 -4.34 -13.67 -1.32
CA CYS A 120 -5.12 -13.70 -0.09
C CYS A 120 -5.52 -15.14 0.27
N GLY A 121 -5.50 -15.46 1.56
CA GLY A 121 -5.87 -16.79 2.06
C GLY A 121 -4.84 -17.91 1.82
N SER A 122 -3.67 -17.61 1.23
CA SER A 122 -2.54 -18.55 1.26
C SER A 122 -1.82 -18.43 2.61
N ASN A 123 -2.27 -19.23 3.59
CA ASN A 123 -1.56 -19.43 4.86
C ASN A 123 -0.27 -20.23 4.65
#